data_AF-A0A7S0MN91-F1
#
_entry.id   AF-A0A7S0MN91-F1
#
_cell.length_a   1.000
_cell.length_b   1.000
_cell.length_c   1.000
_cell.angle_alpha   90.00
_cell.angle_beta   90.00
_cell.angle_gamma   90.00
#
_symmetry.space_group_name_H-M   'P 1'
#
loop_
_entity.id
_entity.type
_entity.pdbx_description
1 polymer ?
#
loop_
_entity_poly.entity_id
_entity_poly.type
_entity_poly.pdbx_seq_one_letter_code
_entity_poly.pdbx_strand_id
1 'polypeptide(L)'
;IYSCSNCRSHLAKHDQIVSKAFQGRHGRAYLFSNVVNISLGPKEDRVLITGLHTVADVYCNCCQACLGWKYVEAFEESQKYKEGKCIIEKAKMVTDQASKLSD
;
A
#
# COMPACT_ATOMS: atom_id res chain seq x y z
N ILE A 1 1.48 -0.89 -15.21
CA ILE A 1 1.58 -0.04 -13.99
C ILE A 1 0.56 -0.57 -12.97
N TYR A 2 0.69 -0.26 -11.67
CA TYR A 2 -0.39 -0.46 -10.69
C TYR A 2 -1.19 0.82 -10.56
N SER A 3 -2.51 0.70 -10.66
CA SER A 3 -3.44 1.83 -10.67
C SER A 3 -4.59 1.59 -9.70
N CYS A 4 -5.19 2.64 -9.16
CA CYS A 4 -6.36 2.55 -8.28
C CYS A 4 -7.48 1.76 -8.96
N SER A 5 -8.06 0.77 -8.27
CA SER A 5 -9.14 -0.04 -8.84
C SER A 5 -10.42 0.75 -9.09
N ASN A 6 -10.65 1.84 -8.34
CA ASN A 6 -11.85 2.66 -8.43
C ASN A 6 -11.79 3.70 -9.56
N CYS A 7 -10.69 4.46 -9.67
CA CYS A 7 -10.59 5.58 -10.63
C CYS A 7 -9.44 5.47 -11.63
N ARG A 8 -8.67 4.38 -11.61
CA ARG A 8 -7.52 4.13 -12.51
C ARG A 8 -6.34 5.10 -12.39
N SER A 9 -6.32 6.00 -11.40
CA SER A 9 -5.15 6.83 -11.11
C SER A 9 -3.91 5.97 -10.84
N HIS A 10 -2.76 6.30 -11.45
CA HIS A 10 -1.52 5.55 -11.28
C HIS A 10 -1.05 5.61 -9.83
N LEU A 11 -0.63 4.48 -9.27
CA LEU A 11 -0.19 4.37 -7.88
C LEU A 11 1.29 3.99 -7.79
N ALA A 12 1.73 2.96 -8.51
CA ALA A 12 3.11 2.48 -8.42
C ALA A 12 3.54 1.70 -9.67
N LYS A 13 4.85 1.60 -9.88
CA LYS A 13 5.44 0.68 -10.87
C LYS A 13 5.68 -0.69 -10.24
N HIS A 14 5.89 -1.73 -11.06
CA HIS A 14 6.16 -3.08 -10.56
C HIS A 14 7.50 -3.20 -9.84
N ASP A 15 8.51 -2.46 -10.31
CA ASP A 15 9.85 -2.39 -9.71
C ASP A 15 9.87 -1.77 -8.30
N GLN A 16 8.80 -1.07 -7.91
CA GLN A 16 8.65 -0.52 -6.56
C GLN A 16 8.17 -1.56 -5.56
N ILE A 17 7.83 -2.79 -5.97
CA ILE A 17 7.43 -3.83 -5.02
C ILE A 17 8.65 -4.31 -4.24
N VAL A 18 8.60 -4.12 -2.92
CA VAL A 18 9.58 -4.66 -1.98
C VAL A 18 9.19 -6.08 -1.55
N SER A 19 7.90 -6.35 -1.32
CA SER A 19 7.43 -7.69 -0.97
C SER A 19 5.95 -7.88 -1.29
N LYS A 20 5.59 -9.10 -1.73
CA LYS A 20 4.21 -9.53 -2.00
C LYS A 20 3.60 -10.39 -0.88
N ALA A 21 4.34 -10.59 0.20
CA ALA A 21 4.00 -11.51 1.30
C ALA A 21 3.18 -10.86 2.43
N PHE A 22 2.66 -9.65 2.21
CA PHE A 22 1.91 -8.91 3.23
C PHE A 22 0.40 -9.16 3.16
N GLN A 23 -0.27 -8.88 4.27
CA GLN A 23 -1.72 -8.91 4.40
C GLN A 23 -2.21 -7.54 4.88
N GLY A 24 -3.26 -7.07 4.22
CA GLY A 24 -4.06 -5.90 4.56
C GLY A 24 -5.27 -6.27 5.42
N ARG A 25 -6.20 -5.33 5.58
CA ARG A 25 -7.46 -5.54 6.28
C ARG A 25 -8.38 -6.48 5.51
N HIS A 26 -8.34 -6.44 4.18
CA HIS A 26 -9.22 -7.23 3.30
C HIS A 26 -8.47 -8.33 2.53
N GLY A 27 -7.35 -8.84 3.07
CA GLY A 27 -6.57 -9.92 2.47
C GLY A 27 -5.25 -9.43 1.86
N ARG A 28 -4.79 -10.05 0.77
CA ARG A 28 -3.42 -9.86 0.27
C ARG A 28 -3.09 -8.39 -0.03
N ALA A 29 -1.92 -7.94 0.41
CA ALA A 29 -1.40 -6.59 0.15
C ALA A 29 0.09 -6.64 -0.21
N TYR A 30 0.56 -5.62 -0.92
CA TYR A 30 1.97 -5.52 -1.31
C TYR A 30 2.63 -4.33 -0.63
N LEU A 31 3.89 -4.54 -0.22
CA LEU A 31 4.74 -3.49 0.30
C LEU A 31 5.47 -2.82 -0.87
N PHE A 32 5.27 -1.52 -1.05
CA PHE A 32 5.89 -0.70 -2.08
C PHE A 32 6.90 0.28 -1.46
N SER A 33 8.06 0.44 -2.11
CA SER A 33 9.06 1.46 -1.77
C SER A 33 8.55 2.87 -2.01
N ASN A 34 7.77 3.07 -3.08
CA ASN A 34 7.20 4.36 -3.44
C ASN A 34 5.80 4.20 -4.04
N VAL A 35 4.89 5.11 -3.68
CA VAL A 35 3.52 5.19 -4.19
C VAL A 35 3.19 6.67 -4.45
N VAL A 36 2.64 6.97 -5.62
CA VAL A 36 2.31 8.32 -6.10
C VAL A 36 0.78 8.52 -6.16
N ASN A 37 0.36 9.77 -6.32
CA ASN A 37 -1.06 10.16 -6.36
C ASN A 37 -1.85 9.74 -5.14
N ILE A 38 -1.22 9.85 -3.97
CA ILE A 38 -1.82 9.53 -2.67
C ILE A 38 -1.74 10.72 -1.72
N SER A 39 -2.65 10.72 -0.75
CA SER A 39 -2.63 11.54 0.46
C SER A 39 -2.51 10.63 1.67
N LEU A 40 -1.97 11.16 2.75
CA LEU A 40 -1.84 10.46 4.03
C LEU A 40 -2.86 11.01 5.02
N GLY A 41 -3.51 10.11 5.74
CA GLY A 41 -4.30 10.43 6.92
C GLY A 41 -3.45 10.87 8.12
N PRO A 42 -4.07 11.10 9.28
CA PRO A 42 -3.34 11.35 10.52
C PRO A 42 -2.44 10.17 10.89
N LYS A 43 -1.38 10.47 11.64
CA LYS A 43 -0.51 9.43 12.21
C LYS A 43 -1.21 8.79 13.40
N GLU A 44 -1.19 7.48 13.45
CA GLU A 44 -1.80 6.69 14.51
C GLU A 44 -0.89 5.52 14.89
N ASP A 45 -0.80 5.24 16.18
CA ASP A 45 -0.10 4.05 16.67
C ASP A 45 -1.01 2.82 16.55
N ARG A 46 -0.51 1.77 15.91
CA ARG A 46 -1.24 0.55 15.63
C ARG A 46 -0.38 -0.67 15.99
N VAL A 47 -0.94 -1.55 16.83
CA VAL A 47 -0.34 -2.86 17.11
C VAL A 47 -0.66 -3.78 15.94
N LEU A 48 0.38 -4.24 15.24
CA LEU A 48 0.29 -5.20 14.14
C LEU A 48 0.93 -6.52 14.58
N ILE A 49 0.83 -7.55 13.73
CA ILE A 49 1.42 -8.88 14.01
C ILE A 49 2.92 -8.79 14.32
N THR A 50 3.63 -7.83 13.71
CA THR A 50 5.07 -7.64 13.89
C THR A 50 5.41 -6.56 14.93
N GLY A 51 4.50 -6.26 15.87
CA GLY A 51 4.71 -5.27 16.91
C GLY A 51 4.07 -3.90 16.66
N LEU A 52 4.40 -2.94 17.53
CA LEU A 52 3.88 -1.57 17.50
C LEU A 52 4.50 -0.77 16.36
N HIS A 53 3.65 -0.03 15.62
CA HIS A 53 4.07 0.86 14.54
C HIS A 53 3.26 2.15 14.60
N THR A 54 3.87 3.29 14.28
CA THR A 54 3.12 4.47 13.86
C THR A 54 2.85 4.36 12.37
N VAL A 55 1.58 4.46 11.97
CA VAL A 55 1.12 4.36 10.59
C VAL A 55 0.28 5.56 10.19
N ALA A 56 0.12 5.78 8.89
CA ALA A 56 -0.85 6.72 8.35
C ALA A 56 -1.62 6.06 7.21
N ASP A 57 -2.95 6.09 7.25
CA ASP A 57 -3.76 5.52 6.18
C ASP A 57 -3.48 6.25 4.85
N VAL A 58 -3.50 5.49 3.75
CA VAL A 58 -3.16 5.95 2.41
C VAL A 58 -4.44 6.04 1.59
N TYR A 59 -4.72 7.22 1.05
CA TYR A 59 -5.90 7.50 0.24
C TYR A 59 -5.51 7.88 -1.18
N CYS A 60 -6.32 7.48 -2.16
CA CYS A 60 -6.13 7.93 -3.54
C CYS A 60 -6.46 9.42 -3.67
N ASN A 61 -5.56 10.24 -4.21
CA ASN A 61 -5.83 11.68 -4.40
C ASN A 61 -7.02 11.97 -5.33
N CYS A 62 -7.30 11.08 -6.27
CA CYS A 62 -8.34 11.30 -7.27
C CYS A 62 -9.74 10.95 -6.76
N CYS A 63 -9.92 9.84 -6.01
CA CYS A 63 -11.24 9.39 -5.58
C CYS A 63 -11.39 9.18 -4.06
N GLN A 64 -10.36 9.49 -3.29
CA GLN A 64 -10.32 9.37 -1.83
C GLN A 64 -10.59 7.95 -1.30
N ALA A 65 -10.55 6.92 -2.15
CA ALA A 65 -10.62 5.54 -1.70
C ALA A 65 -9.41 5.21 -0.80
N CYS A 66 -9.67 4.58 0.35
CA CYS A 66 -8.63 4.02 1.20
C CYS A 66 -7.98 2.82 0.49
N LEU A 67 -6.66 2.91 0.29
CA LEU A 67 -5.86 1.94 -0.46
C LEU A 67 -5.06 0.99 0.45
N GLY A 68 -4.74 1.45 1.66
CA GLY A 68 -3.90 0.77 2.64
C GLY A 68 -3.29 1.77 3.62
N TRP A 69 -2.02 1.60 3.99
CA TRP A 69 -1.34 2.50 4.94
C TRP A 69 0.16 2.61 4.67
N LYS A 70 0.77 3.68 5.17
CA LYS A 70 2.22 3.91 5.19
C LYS A 70 2.75 3.62 6.58
N TYR A 71 3.89 2.93 6.65
CA TYR A 71 4.66 2.83 7.89
C TYR A 71 5.45 4.12 8.09
N VAL A 72 5.12 4.87 9.13
CA VAL A 72 5.83 6.09 9.51
C VAL A 72 7.01 5.76 10.39
N GLU A 73 6.77 4.93 11.40
CA GLU A 73 7.78 4.50 12.37
C GLU A 73 7.50 3.06 12.80
N ALA A 74 8.56 2.28 12.98
CA ALA A 74 8.52 0.94 13.56
C ALA A 74 9.37 0.94 14.83
N PHE A 75 8.84 0.39 15.93
CA PHE A 75 9.54 0.42 17.22
C PHE A 75 10.52 -0.76 17.40
N GLU A 76 10.39 -1.80 16.58
CA GLU A 76 11.31 -2.93 16.56
C GLU A 76 12.35 -2.77 15.44
N GLU A 77 13.64 -2.96 15.77
CA GLU A 77 14.75 -2.85 14.82
C GLU A 77 14.56 -3.75 13.59
N SER A 78 14.07 -4.98 13.81
CA SER A 78 13.79 -5.95 12.74
C SER A 78 12.71 -5.48 11.74
N GLN A 79 11.92 -4.46 12.09
CA GLN A 79 10.83 -3.92 11.29
C GLN A 79 11.15 -2.55 10.68
N LYS A 80 12.31 -1.94 11.00
CA LYS A 80 12.74 -0.63 10.47
C LYS A 80 12.77 -0.57 8.95
N TYR A 81 13.02 -1.70 8.29
CA TYR A 81 12.96 -1.77 6.82
C TYR A 81 11.60 -1.37 6.23
N LYS A 82 10.51 -1.31 7.01
CA LYS A 82 9.19 -0.90 6.53
C LYS A 82 9.01 0.61 6.53
N GLU A 83 9.77 1.36 7.32
CA GLU A 83 9.59 2.81 7.46
C GLU A 83 9.67 3.52 6.10
N GLY A 84 8.76 4.46 5.88
CA GLY A 84 8.64 5.18 4.62
C GLY A 84 7.92 4.41 3.50
N LYS A 85 7.66 3.10 3.67
CA LYS A 85 7.02 2.24 2.65
C LYS A 85 5.51 2.15 2.85
N CYS A 86 4.80 1.85 1.76
CA CYS A 86 3.35 1.76 1.75
C CYS A 86 2.89 0.32 1.53
N ILE A 87 1.91 -0.10 2.33
CA ILE A 87 1.08 -1.27 2.06
C ILE A 87 -0.10 -0.82 1.22
N ILE A 88 -0.28 -1.44 0.06
CA ILE A 88 -1.47 -1.26 -0.79
C ILE A 88 -2.16 -2.60 -0.97
N GLU A 89 -3.44 -2.65 -0.65
CA GLU A 89 -4.23 -3.88 -0.76
C GLU A 89 -4.47 -4.25 -2.23
N LYS A 90 -4.33 -5.55 -2.55
CA LYS A 90 -4.48 -6.03 -3.92
C LYS A 90 -5.87 -5.73 -4.49
N ALA A 91 -6.92 -5.79 -3.69
CA ALA A 91 -8.29 -5.45 -4.11
C ALA A 91 -8.48 -3.97 -4.46
N LYS A 92 -7.58 -3.09 -3.99
CA LYS A 92 -7.63 -1.63 -4.22
C LYS A 92 -6.80 -1.18 -5.42
N MET A 93 -6.15 -2.12 -6.11
CA MET A 93 -5.32 -1.83 -7.29
C MET A 93 -5.56 -2.81 -8.43
N VAL A 94 -5.29 -2.34 -9.65
CA VAL A 94 -5.31 -3.13 -10.88
C VAL A 94 -4.01 -2.96 -11.64
N THR A 95 -3.72 -3.88 -12.55
CA THR A 95 -2.59 -3.79 -13.48
C THR A 95 -3.10 -3.76 -14.91
N ASP A 96 -2.48 -2.95 -15.76
CA ASP A 96 -2.81 -2.88 -17.20
C ASP A 96 -2.65 -4.22 -17.95
N GLN A 97 -2.00 -5.22 -17.34
CA GLN A 97 -1.89 -6.57 -17.89
C GLN A 97 -3.10 -7.48 -17.60
N ALA A 98 -4.10 -7.01 -16.86
CA ALA A 98 -5.31 -7.78 -16.59
C ALA A 98 -6.34 -7.76 -17.75
N SER A 99 -6.09 -6.99 -18.81
CA SER A 99 -6.92 -6.96 -20.03
C SER A 99 -6.45 -7.93 -21.12
N LYS A 100 -5.54 -8.88 -20.83
CA LYS A 100 -5.06 -9.89 -21.80
C LYS A 100 -5.22 -11.35 -21.36
N LEU A 101 -6.09 -11.64 -20.38
CA LEU A 101 -6.52 -13.02 -20.09
C LEU A 101 -8.04 -13.11 -20.20
N SER A 102 -8.51 -12.98 -21.44
CA SER A 102 -9.83 -13.43 -21.89
C SER A 102 -9.77 -13.59 -23.40
N ASP A 103 -8.93 -14.51 -23.86
CA ASP A 103 -9.02 -15.19 -25.16
C ASP A 103 -8.67 -16.67 -24.92
#